data_AF-A0A954WJD7-F1
#
_entry.id   AF-A0A954WJD7-F1
#
_cell.length_a   1.000
_cell.length_b   1.000
_cell.length_c   1.000
_cell.angle_alpha   90.00
_cell.angle_beta   90.00
_cell.angle_gamma   90.00
#
_symmetry.space_group_name_H-M   'P 1'
#
loop_
_entity.id
_entity.type
_entity.pdbx_description
1 polymer ?
#
loop_
_entity_poly.entity_id
_entity_poly.type
_entity_poly.pdbx_seq_one_letter_code
_entity_poly.pdbx_strand_id
1 'polypeptide(L)'
;MKKADVKIGGEYYANVTNKKVVVRIEAENSSGGWDATNLTTNKKVRIKTAGRLQGPARQTASAAETRVRKRTAKPTTETTTAAAGGEQKLSCVKAALQVLETTGEPMNAQEMITAMVEQNLWESPGGKTPHATLYSAILRDLKRGDESRFVKTERGRFTVRA
;
A
#
# COMPACT_ATOMS: atom_id res chain seq x y z
N MET A 1 3.01 19.16 -14.42
CA MET A 1 1.92 19.99 -14.96
C MET A 1 2.47 21.37 -15.30
N LYS A 2 2.01 22.03 -16.38
CA LYS A 2 2.39 23.42 -16.67
C LYS A 2 1.55 24.36 -15.80
N LYS A 3 2.05 25.58 -15.55
CA LYS A 3 1.36 26.61 -14.75
C LYS A 3 -0.07 26.87 -15.24
N ALA A 4 -0.30 26.79 -16.56
CA ALA A 4 -1.58 27.04 -17.22
C ALA A 4 -2.65 25.96 -16.96
N ASP A 5 -2.28 24.75 -16.52
CA ASP A 5 -3.22 23.64 -16.34
C ASP A 5 -3.83 23.59 -14.93
N VAL A 6 -3.40 24.49 -14.04
CA VAL A 6 -3.81 24.56 -12.63
C VAL A 6 -4.96 25.55 -12.50
N LYS A 7 -6.17 25.04 -12.24
CA LYS A 7 -7.40 25.80 -12.06
C LYS A 7 -7.64 26.06 -10.58
N ILE A 8 -7.92 27.32 -10.25
CA ILE A 8 -8.38 27.73 -8.92
C ILE A 8 -9.73 27.05 -8.64
N GLY A 9 -9.87 26.45 -7.46
CA GLY A 9 -10.99 25.58 -7.08
C GLY A 9 -10.86 24.14 -7.57
N GLY A 10 -9.90 23.84 -8.45
CA GLY A 10 -9.63 22.51 -8.95
C GLY A 10 -8.92 21.63 -7.92
N GLU A 11 -9.25 20.35 -7.93
CA GLU A 11 -8.60 19.34 -7.10
C GLU A 11 -7.48 18.68 -7.90
N TYR A 12 -6.30 18.57 -7.30
CA TYR A 12 -5.09 18.03 -7.90
C TYR A 12 -4.39 17.08 -6.94
N TYR A 13 -3.63 16.14 -7.47
CA TYR A 13 -2.75 15.32 -6.65
C TYR A 13 -1.43 16.05 -6.39
N ALA A 14 -1.04 16.16 -5.12
CA ALA A 14 0.25 16.70 -4.71
C ALA A 14 0.96 15.72 -3.77
N ASN A 15 2.30 15.71 -3.84
CA ASN A 15 3.11 14.98 -2.87
C ASN A 15 3.44 15.89 -1.69
N VAL A 16 2.83 15.62 -0.54
CA VAL A 16 3.07 16.33 0.72
C VAL A 16 3.78 15.37 1.66
N THR A 17 5.04 15.69 2.00
CA THR A 17 5.89 14.86 2.89
C THR A 17 5.92 13.38 2.47
N ASN A 18 6.25 13.13 1.19
CA ASN A 18 6.31 11.80 0.56
C ASN A 18 4.98 11.01 0.50
N LYS A 19 3.85 11.63 0.84
CA LYS A 19 2.52 11.05 0.68
C LYS A 19 1.77 11.75 -0.44
N LYS A 20 1.22 10.95 -1.38
CA LYS A 20 0.35 11.45 -2.44
C LYS A 20 -1.02 11.75 -1.84
N VAL A 21 -1.43 13.01 -1.89
CA VAL A 21 -2.68 13.51 -1.30
C VAL A 21 -3.43 14.37 -2.29
N VAL A 22 -4.76 14.40 -2.16
CA VAL A 22 -5.61 15.28 -2.94
C VAL A 22 -5.62 16.65 -2.27
N VAL A 23 -5.26 17.66 -3.05
CA VAL A 23 -5.26 19.05 -2.63
C VAL A 23 -6.17 19.87 -3.53
N ARG A 24 -7.00 20.72 -2.94
CA ARG A 24 -7.82 21.67 -3.67
C ARG A 24 -7.11 23.01 -3.70
N ILE A 25 -6.84 23.53 -4.89
CA ILE A 25 -6.21 24.84 -5.07
C ILE A 25 -7.23 25.91 -4.66
N GLU A 26 -6.93 26.70 -3.64
CA GLU A 26 -7.83 27.73 -3.08
C GLU A 26 -7.52 29.09 -3.68
N ALA A 27 -6.24 29.43 -3.82
CA ALA A 27 -5.80 30.70 -4.40
C ALA A 27 -4.43 30.57 -5.10
N GLU A 28 -4.23 31.37 -6.15
CA GLU A 28 -2.89 31.64 -6.68
C GLU A 28 -2.28 32.81 -5.90
N ASN A 29 -1.07 32.64 -5.40
CA ASN A 29 -0.35 33.67 -4.68
C ASN A 29 0.44 34.54 -5.69
N SER A 30 0.32 35.86 -5.58
CA SER A 30 0.95 36.85 -6.49
C SER A 30 2.47 36.72 -6.59
N SER A 31 3.12 36.15 -5.57
CA SER A 31 4.58 35.90 -5.56
C SER A 31 5.02 34.58 -6.23
N GLY A 32 4.11 33.87 -6.90
CA GLY A 32 4.40 32.58 -7.51
C GLY A 32 4.22 31.42 -6.52
N GLY A 33 3.20 30.60 -6.80
CA GLY A 33 2.81 29.45 -5.99
C GLY A 33 1.30 29.40 -5.79
N TRP A 34 0.81 28.27 -5.31
CA TRP A 34 -0.61 28.06 -5.03
C TRP A 34 -0.80 27.65 -3.58
N ASP A 35 -1.77 28.27 -2.93
CA ASP A 35 -2.25 27.81 -1.64
C ASP A 35 -3.36 26.79 -1.88
N ALA A 36 -3.18 25.61 -1.32
CA ALA A 36 -4.07 24.48 -1.51
C ALA A 36 -4.48 23.89 -0.17
N THR A 37 -5.73 23.47 -0.05
CA THR A 37 -6.21 22.77 1.14
C THR A 37 -6.20 21.27 0.88
N ASN A 38 -5.52 20.51 1.74
CA ASN A 38 -5.47 19.06 1.67
C ASN A 38 -6.79 18.48 2.17
N LEU A 39 -7.53 17.78 1.31
CA LEU A 39 -8.85 17.22 1.64
C LEU A 39 -8.78 16.00 2.59
N THR A 40 -7.62 15.36 2.73
CA THR A 40 -7.41 14.23 3.66
C THR A 40 -7.14 14.70 5.08
N THR A 41 -6.46 15.83 5.25
CA THR A 41 -6.02 16.32 6.57
C THR A 41 -6.63 17.66 6.98
N ASN A 42 -7.39 18.30 6.07
CA ASN A 42 -7.92 19.66 6.20
C ASN A 42 -6.88 20.73 6.54
N LYS A 43 -5.60 20.47 6.24
CA LYS A 43 -4.50 21.41 6.45
C LYS A 43 -4.21 22.19 5.18
N LYS A 44 -3.88 23.48 5.34
CA LYS A 44 -3.38 24.32 4.25
C LYS A 44 -1.94 23.92 3.89
N VAL A 45 -1.68 23.85 2.59
CA VAL A 45 -0.41 23.42 2.00
C VAL A 45 -0.01 24.42 0.93
N ARG A 46 1.21 24.95 1.02
CA ARG A 46 1.78 25.84 0.01
C ARG A 46 2.51 25.05 -1.08
N ILE A 47 2.11 25.24 -2.33
CA ILE A 47 2.67 24.58 -3.50
C ILE A 47 3.48 25.60 -4.28
N LYS A 48 4.81 25.59 -4.10
CA LYS A 48 5.72 26.57 -4.73
C LYS A 48 5.81 26.44 -6.25
N THR A 49 5.64 25.24 -6.81
CA THR A 49 5.75 25.02 -8.27
C THR A 49 4.72 24.01 -8.77
N ALA A 50 4.20 24.23 -9.99
CA ALA A 50 3.24 23.35 -10.66
C ALA A 50 3.84 21.96 -11.00
N GLY A 51 5.17 21.83 -11.01
CA GLY A 51 5.87 20.55 -11.13
C GLY A 51 5.56 19.58 -9.97
N ARG A 52 5.13 20.09 -8.82
CA ARG A 52 4.73 19.27 -7.67
C ARG A 52 3.29 18.74 -7.77
N LEU A 53 2.52 19.17 -8.76
CA LEU A 53 1.18 18.67 -9.06
C LEU A 53 1.25 17.55 -10.09
N GLN A 54 0.74 16.38 -9.70
CA GLN A 54 0.84 15.11 -10.43
C GLN A 54 -0.38 14.83 -11.32
N GLY A 55 -1.36 15.74 -11.40
CA GLY A 55 -2.55 15.61 -12.25
C GLY A 55 -3.84 16.07 -11.56
N PRO A 56 -4.91 16.38 -12.30
CA PRO A 56 -6.21 16.74 -11.72
C PRO A 56 -6.88 15.50 -11.11
N ALA A 57 -7.40 15.64 -9.89
CA ALA A 57 -8.08 14.58 -9.15
C ALA A 57 -9.57 14.45 -9.51
N ARG A 58 -10.19 15.52 -10.05
CA ARG A 58 -11.57 15.52 -10.52
C ARG A 58 -11.64 15.68 -12.04
N GLN A 59 -11.53 14.57 -12.76
CA GLN A 59 -12.11 14.47 -14.08
C GLN A 59 -13.54 13.93 -13.93
N THR A 60 -14.52 14.82 -14.03
CA THR A 60 -15.88 14.41 -14.41
C THR A 60 -16.26 15.11 -15.71
N ALA A 61 -16.15 14.33 -16.78
CA ALA A 61 -16.95 14.31 -18.01
C ALA A 61 -16.95 15.51 -18.99
N SER A 62 -16.21 15.34 -20.09
CA SER A 62 -16.68 15.47 -21.50
C SER A 62 -15.60 14.80 -22.38
N ALA A 63 -15.78 13.53 -22.81
CA ALA A 63 -16.21 13.08 -24.16
C ALA A 63 -15.37 13.71 -25.30
N ALA A 64 -14.78 13.03 -26.30
CA ALA A 64 -14.68 11.65 -26.81
C ALA A 64 -13.36 11.62 -27.64
N GLU A 65 -12.58 10.55 -27.86
CA GLU A 65 -12.80 9.29 -28.56
C GLU A 65 -11.44 8.56 -28.44
N THR A 66 -11.29 7.35 -27.90
CA THR A 66 -11.39 6.11 -28.68
C THR A 66 -11.08 4.93 -27.74
N ARG A 67 -11.97 3.92 -27.80
CA ARG A 67 -11.74 2.49 -27.51
C ARG A 67 -11.95 1.98 -26.06
N VAL A 68 -13.24 1.84 -25.72
CA VAL A 68 -13.95 0.53 -25.59
C VAL A 68 -12.98 -0.65 -25.31
N ARG A 69 -12.94 -1.26 -24.12
CA ARG A 69 -13.82 -2.30 -23.52
C ARG A 69 -13.31 -2.46 -22.06
N LYS A 70 -14.06 -2.67 -20.98
CA LYS A 70 -15.33 -3.38 -20.75
C LYS A 70 -15.85 -2.91 -19.37
N ARG A 71 -17.13 -2.52 -19.31
CA ARG A 71 -17.92 -2.24 -18.09
C ARG A 71 -18.22 -3.54 -17.34
N THR A 72 -18.32 -3.45 -16.01
CA THR A 72 -19.51 -3.77 -15.16
C THR A 72 -19.11 -3.52 -13.69
N ALA A 73 -19.55 -2.43 -13.04
CA ALA A 73 -20.78 -2.27 -12.26
C ALA A 73 -20.82 -3.06 -10.90
N LYS A 74 -20.85 -2.28 -9.79
CA LYS A 74 -21.21 -2.50 -8.35
C LYS A 74 -22.02 -3.78 -7.97
N PRO A 75 -22.00 -4.31 -6.70
CA PRO A 75 -22.20 -3.56 -5.43
C PRO A 75 -21.50 -4.11 -4.15
N THR A 76 -21.72 -3.42 -3.02
CA THR A 76 -21.43 -3.78 -1.61
C THR A 76 -21.89 -5.19 -1.23
N THR A 77 -21.01 -6.01 -0.64
CA THR A 77 -21.36 -7.03 0.37
C THR A 77 -20.11 -7.43 1.16
N GLU A 78 -20.29 -7.63 2.45
CA GLU A 78 -19.35 -8.25 3.39
C GLU A 78 -18.97 -9.68 2.93
N THR A 79 -17.87 -10.21 3.47
CA THR A 79 -17.39 -11.63 3.40
C THR A 79 -16.24 -11.89 2.41
N THR A 80 -15.07 -12.19 2.99
CA THR A 80 -14.15 -13.29 2.65
C THR A 80 -13.59 -13.45 1.22
N THR A 81 -12.25 -13.45 1.17
CA THR A 81 -11.38 -14.21 0.26
C THR A 81 -11.15 -13.73 -1.19
N ALA A 82 -9.86 -13.41 -1.42
CA ALA A 82 -9.02 -13.61 -2.60
C ALA A 82 -9.37 -12.99 -3.97
N ALA A 83 -8.40 -12.27 -4.52
CA ALA A 83 -7.70 -12.60 -5.78
C ALA A 83 -6.68 -11.47 -6.07
N ALA A 84 -5.37 -11.73 -6.04
CA ALA A 84 -4.56 -12.41 -7.06
C ALA A 84 -4.27 -11.50 -8.28
N GLY A 85 -2.98 -11.27 -8.53
CA GLY A 85 -2.48 -10.55 -9.69
C GLY A 85 -1.03 -10.93 -9.97
N GLY A 86 -0.85 -12.10 -10.58
CA GLY A 86 0.41 -12.62 -11.08
C GLY A 86 0.71 -14.01 -10.51
N GLU A 87 1.23 -14.90 -11.35
CA GLU A 87 1.93 -16.11 -10.90
C GLU A 87 3.07 -15.68 -9.95
N GLN A 88 2.76 -15.62 -8.66
CA GLN A 88 3.61 -15.00 -7.67
C GLN A 88 4.16 -16.10 -6.77
N LYS A 89 5.50 -16.19 -6.69
CA LYS A 89 6.21 -16.79 -5.55
C LYS A 89 5.40 -16.53 -4.28
N LEU A 90 5.16 -17.55 -3.45
CA LEU A 90 4.26 -17.45 -2.29
C LEU A 90 4.50 -16.13 -1.56
N SER A 91 3.43 -15.38 -1.27
CA SER A 91 3.57 -14.13 -0.50
C SER A 91 4.38 -14.42 0.78
N CYS A 92 5.29 -13.52 1.19
CA CYS A 92 6.20 -13.72 2.33
C CYS A 92 5.54 -14.36 3.56
N VAL A 93 4.32 -13.93 3.91
CA VAL A 93 3.56 -14.49 5.04
C VAL A 93 3.09 -15.94 4.81
N LYS A 94 2.63 -16.27 3.59
CA LYS A 94 2.27 -17.65 3.22
C LYS A 94 3.48 -18.57 3.15
N ALA A 95 4.60 -18.07 2.62
CA ALA A 95 5.85 -18.81 2.63
C ALA A 95 6.34 -19.09 4.06
N ALA A 96 6.16 -18.13 4.98
CA ALA A 96 6.44 -18.32 6.40
C ALA A 96 5.59 -19.42 7.04
N LEU A 97 4.29 -19.44 6.75
CA LEU A 97 3.39 -20.48 7.24
C LEU A 97 3.81 -21.86 6.73
N GLN A 98 4.11 -21.98 5.43
CA GLN A 98 4.56 -23.24 4.85
C GLN A 98 5.86 -23.75 5.47
N VAL A 99 6.83 -22.87 5.74
CA VAL A 99 8.08 -23.24 6.43
C VAL A 99 7.78 -23.76 7.84
N LEU A 100 6.97 -23.02 8.61
CA LEU A 100 6.63 -23.42 9.98
C LEU A 100 5.80 -24.71 10.02
N GLU A 101 4.91 -24.95 9.05
CA GLU A 101 4.14 -26.19 8.90
C GLU A 101 5.04 -27.38 8.53
N THR A 102 6.03 -27.16 7.66
CA THR A 102 6.94 -28.21 7.19
C THR A 102 7.94 -28.62 8.27
N THR A 103 8.50 -27.65 9.00
CA THR A 103 9.47 -27.91 10.07
C THR A 103 8.79 -28.34 11.37
N GLY A 104 7.61 -27.79 11.67
CA GLY A 104 6.90 -28.04 12.92
C GLY A 104 7.57 -27.44 14.17
N GLU A 105 8.69 -26.74 14.02
CA GLU A 105 9.47 -26.17 15.12
C GLU A 105 9.22 -24.66 15.29
N PRO A 106 9.28 -24.13 16.53
CA PRO A 106 9.23 -22.70 16.75
C PRO A 106 10.45 -21.99 16.17
N MET A 107 10.23 -21.07 15.24
CA MET A 107 11.30 -20.30 14.60
C MET A 107 11.13 -18.81 14.76
N ASN A 108 12.24 -18.09 14.71
CA ASN A 108 12.25 -16.64 14.68
C ASN A 108 12.11 -16.12 13.23
N ALA A 109 11.84 -14.82 13.06
CA ALA A 109 11.62 -14.24 11.74
C ALA A 109 12.87 -14.26 10.83
N GLN A 110 14.09 -14.33 11.37
CA GLN A 110 15.31 -14.48 10.58
C GLN A 110 15.45 -15.90 10.05
N GLU A 111 15.29 -16.90 10.93
CA GLU A 111 15.31 -18.33 10.58
C GLU A 111 14.26 -18.66 9.53
N MET A 112 13.03 -18.16 9.68
CA MET A 112 11.98 -18.32 8.69
C MET A 112 12.39 -17.78 7.31
N ILE A 113 13.03 -16.61 7.24
CA ILE A 113 13.47 -16.03 5.97
C ILE A 113 14.61 -16.86 5.36
N THR A 114 15.58 -17.28 6.16
CA THR A 114 16.66 -18.16 5.69
C THR A 114 16.08 -19.45 5.10
N ALA A 115 15.17 -20.11 5.82
CA ALA A 115 14.50 -21.32 5.35
C ALA A 115 13.65 -21.07 4.09
N MET A 116 12.95 -19.94 3.98
CA MET A 116 12.19 -19.58 2.77
C MET A 116 13.08 -19.43 1.53
N VAL A 117 14.28 -18.85 1.70
CA VAL A 117 15.25 -18.66 0.63
C VAL A 117 15.88 -20.00 0.25
N GLU A 118 16.26 -20.83 1.23
CA GLU A 118 16.80 -22.18 1.00
C GLU A 118 15.80 -23.08 0.27
N GLN A 119 14.52 -23.01 0.63
CA GLN A 119 13.44 -23.77 -0.02
C GLN A 119 12.96 -23.14 -1.34
N ASN A 120 13.56 -22.02 -1.78
CA ASN A 120 13.15 -21.25 -2.96
C ASN A 120 11.66 -20.85 -2.99
N LEU A 121 11.01 -20.80 -1.82
CA LEU A 121 9.59 -20.47 -1.69
C LEU A 121 9.35 -18.96 -1.87
N TRP A 122 10.29 -18.15 -1.38
CA TRP A 122 10.20 -16.70 -1.44
C TRP A 122 11.58 -16.05 -1.37
N GLU A 123 11.71 -14.91 -2.04
CA GLU A 123 12.93 -14.11 -2.06
C GLU A 123 12.61 -12.63 -1.84
N SER A 124 13.50 -11.91 -1.16
CA SER A 124 13.32 -10.50 -0.84
C SER A 124 13.28 -9.63 -2.10
N PRO A 125 12.26 -8.78 -2.30
CA PRO A 125 12.11 -7.93 -3.49
C PRO A 125 13.07 -6.70 -3.50
N GLY A 126 14.25 -6.81 -2.86
CA GLY A 126 15.25 -5.74 -2.80
C GLY A 126 15.43 -5.08 -1.42
N GLY A 127 14.82 -5.61 -0.36
CA GLY A 127 15.00 -5.14 1.00
C GLY A 127 16.19 -5.80 1.71
N LYS A 128 16.98 -5.03 2.47
CA LYS A 128 18.09 -5.54 3.30
C LYS A 128 17.63 -6.29 4.55
N THR A 129 16.42 -5.99 5.03
CA THR A 129 15.87 -6.51 6.31
C THR A 129 14.48 -7.15 6.13
N PRO A 130 14.34 -8.19 5.29
CA PRO A 130 13.06 -8.88 5.08
C PRO A 130 12.48 -9.49 6.38
N HIS A 131 13.32 -9.92 7.30
CA HIS A 131 12.91 -10.44 8.62
C HIS A 131 12.15 -9.41 9.47
N ALA A 132 12.51 -8.12 9.40
CA ALA A 132 11.83 -7.06 10.17
C ALA A 132 10.43 -6.79 9.62
N THR A 133 10.28 -6.85 8.29
CA THR A 133 8.99 -6.77 7.61
C THR A 133 8.10 -7.95 7.97
N LEU A 134 8.64 -9.17 7.94
CA LEU A 134 7.91 -10.38 8.34
C LEU A 134 7.50 -10.32 9.82
N TYR A 135 8.40 -9.94 10.71
CA TYR A 135 8.13 -9.79 12.14
C TYR A 135 6.97 -8.81 12.40
N SER A 136 6.99 -7.66 11.73
CA SER A 136 5.91 -6.67 11.85
C SER A 136 4.58 -7.17 11.30
N ALA A 137 4.59 -8.00 10.25
CA ALA A 137 3.39 -8.63 9.72
C ALA A 137 2.81 -9.66 10.71
N ILE A 138 3.66 -10.50 11.30
CA ILE A 138 3.26 -11.49 12.31
C ILE A 138 2.66 -10.80 13.54
N LEU A 139 3.27 -9.71 14.04
CA LEU A 139 2.71 -8.97 15.18
C LEU A 139 1.32 -8.38 14.90
N ARG A 140 1.06 -7.94 13.66
CA ARG A 140 -0.26 -7.45 13.25
C ARG A 140 -1.28 -8.58 13.11
N ASP A 141 -0.85 -9.77 12.68
CA ASP A 141 -1.70 -10.96 12.59
C ASP A 141 -2.07 -11.47 13.98
N LEU A 142 -1.11 -11.54 14.90
CA LEU A 142 -1.33 -11.93 16.30
C LEU A 142 -2.33 -11.03 17.02
N LYS A 143 -2.42 -9.75 16.63
CA LYS A 143 -3.43 -8.82 17.18
C LYS A 143 -4.87 -9.25 16.87
N ARG A 144 -5.08 -10.12 15.88
CA ARG A 144 -6.40 -10.68 15.52
C ARG A 144 -6.86 -11.79 16.46
N GLY A 145 -6.02 -12.22 17.41
CA GLY A 145 -6.40 -13.22 18.41
C GLY A 145 -6.69 -14.58 17.78
N ASP A 146 -7.94 -15.02 17.82
CA ASP A 146 -8.35 -16.36 17.36
C ASP A 146 -8.26 -16.53 15.85
N GLU A 147 -8.33 -15.46 15.07
CA GLU A 147 -8.13 -15.49 13.62
C GLU A 147 -6.65 -15.49 13.21
N SER A 148 -5.73 -15.37 14.17
CA SER A 148 -4.29 -15.38 13.91
C SER A 148 -3.86 -16.75 13.43
N ARG A 149 -3.09 -16.77 12.34
CA ARG A 149 -2.47 -17.99 11.79
C ARG A 149 -1.17 -18.34 12.52
N PHE A 150 -0.58 -17.36 13.17
CA PHE A 150 0.63 -17.53 13.97
C PHE A 150 0.28 -17.65 15.45
N VAL A 151 1.06 -18.45 16.17
CA VAL A 151 1.05 -18.52 17.64
C VAL A 151 2.44 -18.13 18.12
N LYS A 152 2.49 -17.34 19.20
CA LYS A 152 3.75 -17.00 19.86
C LYS A 152 4.04 -18.05 20.93
N THR A 153 5.12 -18.79 20.77
CA THR A 153 5.56 -19.79 21.76
C THR A 153 6.47 -19.17 22.80
N GLU A 154 7.48 -18.43 22.35
CA GLU A 154 8.48 -17.78 23.20
C GLU A 154 8.76 -16.34 22.75
N ARG A 155 9.68 -15.66 23.43
CA ARG A 155 10.09 -14.29 23.07
C ARG A 155 10.76 -14.28 21.70
N GLY A 156 9.99 -13.94 20.67
CA GLY A 156 10.47 -13.79 19.29
C GLY A 156 10.44 -15.07 18.47
N ARG A 157 9.87 -16.16 19.01
CA ARG A 157 9.62 -17.42 18.31
C ARG A 157 8.14 -17.58 18.00
N PHE A 158 7.84 -18.09 16.82
CA PHE A 158 6.48 -18.27 16.33
C PHE A 158 6.31 -19.66 15.72
N THR A 159 5.10 -20.19 15.84
CA THR A 159 4.65 -21.42 15.19
C THR A 159 3.35 -21.14 14.42
N VAL A 160 2.93 -22.09 13.59
CA VAL A 160 1.60 -22.07 12.98
C VAL A 160 0.56 -22.56 13.99
N ARG A 161 -0.61 -21.92 14.01
CA ARG A 161 -1.79 -22.44 14.70
C ARG A 161 -2.37 -23.56 13.83
N ALA A 162 -2.33 -24.78 14.33
CA ALA A 162 -2.99 -25.93 13.72
C ALA A 162 -4.52 -25.76 13.68
#